data_AF-A0A497C9T3-F1
#
_entry.id   AF-A0A497C9T3-F1
#
_cell.length_a   1.000
_cell.length_b   1.000
_cell.length_c   1.000
_cell.angle_alpha   90.00
_cell.angle_beta   90.00
_cell.angle_gamma   90.00
#
_symmetry.space_group_name_H-M   'P 1'
#
loop_
_entity.id
_entity.type
_entity.pdbx_description
1 polymer ?
#
loop_
_entity_poly.entity_id
_entity_poly.type
_entity_poly.pdbx_seq_one_letter_code
_entity_poly.pdbx_strand_id
1 'polypeptide(L)'
;ISAKDQSQAQEEIAAEIAAKNKDDIKSRLVGDQQLLEESIKDAVLKTQFSSPVGAETKNFMVTVTVSSKAVVFSRSQARELLTALLNRNVPEGFELSLDKTSVRIEFLKVEEPDKLFLSGTIKAMVVPKFNRQEIANSLRGLKPSRAEAVLRGLKGINGYQISLWPRLPYFLQILPHRSSRIKIDLIVRENE
;
A
#
# COMPACT_ATOMS: atom_id res chain seq x y z
N ILE A 1 -40.87 31.13 16.10
CA ILE A 1 -39.87 30.04 15.91
C ILE A 1 -40.34 28.82 16.69
N SER A 2 -40.59 27.69 16.03
CA SER A 2 -40.95 26.45 16.71
C SER A 2 -39.69 25.67 17.16
N ALA A 3 -39.83 24.78 18.14
CA ALA A 3 -38.75 23.89 18.56
C ALA A 3 -38.29 22.96 17.40
N LYS A 4 -39.20 22.66 16.46
CA LYS A 4 -38.90 21.88 15.26
C LYS A 4 -38.01 22.65 14.28
N ASP A 5 -38.26 23.94 14.09
CA ASP A 5 -37.44 24.80 13.22
C ASP A 5 -36.00 24.93 13.77
N GLN A 6 -35.83 25.01 15.09
CA GLN A 6 -34.50 25.08 15.70
C GLN A 6 -33.71 23.77 15.57
N SER A 7 -34.37 22.62 15.74
CA SER A 7 -33.74 21.30 15.57
C SER A 7 -33.31 21.07 14.13
N GLN A 8 -34.19 21.41 13.17
CA GLN A 8 -33.93 21.19 11.76
C GLN A 8 -32.80 22.10 11.25
N ALA A 9 -32.79 23.38 11.66
CA ALA A 9 -31.69 24.30 11.36
C ALA A 9 -30.37 23.84 12.00
N GLN A 10 -30.40 23.28 13.22
CA GLN A 10 -29.20 22.74 13.86
C GLN A 10 -28.64 21.53 13.11
N GLU A 11 -29.48 20.60 12.68
CA GLU A 11 -29.05 19.42 11.91
C GLU A 11 -28.48 19.80 10.54
N GLU A 12 -29.14 20.71 9.81
CA GLU A 12 -28.67 21.19 8.51
C GLU A 12 -27.31 21.91 8.63
N ILE A 13 -27.17 22.81 9.61
CA ILE A 13 -25.91 23.53 9.85
C ILE A 13 -24.82 22.57 10.32
N ALA A 14 -25.13 21.60 11.18
CA ALA A 14 -24.16 20.60 11.63
C ALA A 14 -23.68 19.71 10.48
N ALA A 15 -24.57 19.30 9.58
CA ALA A 15 -24.23 18.53 8.39
C ALA A 15 -23.37 19.34 7.41
N GLU A 16 -23.67 20.63 7.20
CA GLU A 16 -22.85 21.50 6.35
C GLU A 16 -21.45 21.73 6.94
N ILE A 17 -21.35 21.92 8.26
CA ILE A 17 -20.06 22.04 8.95
C ILE A 17 -19.26 20.72 8.87
N ALA A 18 -19.91 19.57 9.02
CA ALA A 18 -19.25 18.27 8.89
C ALA A 18 -18.70 18.05 7.46
N ALA A 19 -19.46 18.43 6.44
CA ALA A 19 -19.01 18.38 5.04
C ALA A 19 -17.79 19.30 4.81
N LYS A 20 -17.84 20.55 5.27
CA LYS A 20 -16.70 21.48 5.18
C LYS A 20 -15.48 20.98 5.94
N ASN A 21 -15.66 20.43 7.14
CA ASN A 21 -14.57 19.85 7.92
C ASN A 21 -13.92 18.67 7.20
N LYS A 22 -14.68 17.83 6.50
CA LYS A 22 -14.14 16.74 5.68
C LYS A 22 -13.24 17.28 4.55
N ASP A 23 -13.67 18.32 3.86
CA ASP A 23 -12.89 18.94 2.79
C ASP A 23 -11.65 19.66 3.34
N ASP A 24 -11.77 20.33 4.48
CA ASP A 24 -10.65 20.95 5.20
C ASP A 24 -9.61 19.91 5.62
N ILE A 25 -10.03 18.78 6.18
CA ILE A 25 -9.12 17.69 6.56
C ILE A 25 -8.42 17.14 5.32
N LYS A 26 -9.14 16.95 4.21
CA LYS A 26 -8.54 16.51 2.93
C LYS A 26 -7.52 17.50 2.39
N SER A 27 -7.78 18.81 2.51
CA SER A 27 -6.86 19.86 2.06
C SER A 27 -5.57 19.94 2.88
N ARG A 28 -5.60 19.46 4.12
CA ARG A 28 -4.46 19.43 5.05
C ARG A 28 -3.62 18.16 4.95
N LEU A 29 -4.01 17.20 4.11
CA LEU A 29 -3.20 16.00 3.86
C LEU A 29 -1.90 16.40 3.15
N VAL A 30 -0.78 15.86 3.64
CA VAL A 30 0.55 16.17 3.10
C VAL A 30 1.17 14.90 2.51
N GLY A 31 1.67 14.99 1.28
CA GLY A 31 2.46 13.93 0.65
C GLY A 31 1.67 12.66 0.34
N ASP A 32 2.06 11.55 0.94
CA ASP A 32 1.48 10.22 0.72
C ASP A 32 0.46 9.81 1.80
N GLN A 33 -0.01 10.80 2.57
CA GLN A 33 -1.00 10.62 3.60
C GLN A 33 -2.37 10.31 2.99
N GLN A 34 -3.04 9.32 3.55
CA GLN A 34 -4.37 8.93 3.17
C GLN A 34 -5.31 9.09 4.37
N LEU A 35 -6.41 9.82 4.15
CA LEU A 35 -7.47 9.99 5.13
C LEU A 35 -8.32 8.73 5.18
N LEU A 36 -8.57 8.25 6.39
CA LEU A 36 -9.58 7.23 6.62
C LEU A 36 -10.94 7.89 6.81
N GLU A 37 -11.78 7.95 5.76
CA GLU A 37 -13.07 8.64 5.83
C GLU A 37 -14.00 8.06 6.90
N GLU A 38 -13.95 6.75 7.14
CA GLU A 38 -14.76 6.07 8.19
C GLU A 38 -14.29 6.38 9.61
N SER A 39 -13.14 7.03 9.79
CA SER A 39 -12.63 7.44 11.10
C SER A 39 -13.02 8.84 11.53
N ILE A 40 -13.74 9.57 10.67
CA ILE A 40 -14.20 10.92 10.99
C ILE A 40 -15.24 10.83 12.10
N LYS A 41 -14.94 11.42 13.25
CA LYS A 41 -15.84 11.57 14.39
C LYS A 41 -16.16 13.04 14.56
N ASP A 42 -17.42 13.39 14.37
CA ASP A 42 -17.95 14.73 14.59
C ASP A 42 -18.58 14.83 15.98
N ALA A 43 -18.17 15.84 16.75
CA ALA A 43 -18.72 16.14 18.07
C ALA A 43 -19.21 17.59 18.10
N VAL A 44 -20.49 17.80 18.34
CA VAL A 44 -21.04 19.14 18.57
C VAL A 44 -20.61 19.61 19.96
N LEU A 45 -19.74 20.61 20.02
CA LEU A 45 -19.24 21.17 21.27
C LEU A 45 -20.19 22.20 21.86
N LYS A 46 -20.86 22.98 21.01
CA LYS A 46 -21.69 24.11 21.46
C LYS A 46 -22.74 24.46 20.41
N THR A 47 -23.96 24.72 20.87
CA THR A 47 -25.03 25.32 20.07
C THR A 47 -25.54 26.55 20.80
N GLN A 48 -25.57 27.69 20.14
CA GLN A 48 -26.13 28.94 20.66
C GLN A 48 -27.21 29.46 19.71
N PHE A 49 -28.35 29.79 20.28
CA PHE A 49 -29.46 30.44 19.58
C PHE A 49 -29.54 31.89 20.02
N SER A 50 -29.68 32.82 19.08
CA SER A 50 -29.85 34.24 19.37
C SER A 50 -31.23 34.58 19.95
N SER A 51 -32.21 33.66 19.86
CA SER A 51 -33.59 33.92 20.26
C SER A 51 -34.23 32.67 20.88
N PRO A 52 -34.99 32.84 21.98
CA PRO A 52 -35.67 31.73 22.65
C PRO A 52 -36.83 31.17 21.81
N VAL A 53 -37.23 29.93 22.11
CA VAL A 53 -38.39 29.27 21.50
C VAL A 53 -39.64 30.12 21.76
N GLY A 54 -40.44 30.36 20.72
CA GLY A 54 -41.63 31.22 20.80
C GLY A 54 -41.39 32.71 20.53
N ALA A 55 -40.16 33.15 20.28
CA ALA A 55 -39.90 34.52 19.84
C ALA A 55 -40.45 34.78 18.42
N GLU A 56 -41.18 35.88 18.26
CA GLU A 56 -41.54 36.46 16.95
C GLU A 56 -40.39 37.34 16.46
N THR A 57 -39.42 36.74 15.78
CA THR A 57 -38.39 37.48 15.03
C THR A 57 -38.38 37.02 13.59
N LYS A 58 -38.16 37.95 12.66
CA LYS A 58 -38.04 37.64 11.22
C LYS A 58 -36.73 36.92 10.90
N ASN A 59 -35.69 37.16 11.68
CA ASN A 59 -34.36 36.57 11.52
C ASN A 59 -33.85 36.06 12.87
N PHE A 60 -33.34 34.83 12.92
CA PHE A 60 -32.64 34.27 14.08
C PHE A 60 -31.29 33.72 13.65
N MET A 61 -30.29 33.84 14.53
CA MET A 61 -28.93 33.38 14.29
C MET A 61 -28.67 32.12 15.13
N VAL A 62 -28.14 31.09 14.47
CA VAL A 62 -27.69 29.85 15.11
C VAL A 62 -26.18 29.78 14.97
N THR A 63 -25.49 29.59 16.08
CA THR A 63 -24.04 29.35 16.08
C THR A 63 -23.80 27.94 16.59
N VAL A 64 -23.31 27.07 15.71
CA VAL A 64 -22.94 25.69 16.02
C VAL A 64 -21.42 25.56 15.96
N THR A 65 -20.81 25.00 16.99
CA THR A 65 -19.39 24.66 17.01
C THR A 65 -19.26 23.14 16.96
N VAL A 66 -18.66 22.62 15.89
CA VAL A 66 -18.41 21.18 15.69
C VAL A 66 -16.91 20.93 15.71
N SER A 67 -16.49 19.92 16.45
CA SER A 67 -15.12 19.41 16.48
C SER A 67 -15.08 18.09 15.72
N SER A 68 -14.29 18.03 14.66
CA SER A 68 -14.09 16.82 13.87
C SER A 68 -12.69 16.26 14.13
N LYS A 69 -12.61 14.97 14.48
CA LYS A 69 -11.36 14.23 14.60
C LYS A 69 -11.32 13.15 13.54
N ALA A 70 -10.19 13.00 12.86
CA ALA A 70 -10.00 11.94 11.87
C ALA A 70 -8.61 11.34 11.99
N VAL A 71 -8.48 10.09 11.56
CA VAL A 71 -7.22 9.36 11.54
C VAL A 71 -6.63 9.39 10.13
N VAL A 72 -5.35 9.75 10.07
CA VAL A 72 -4.56 9.82 8.83
C VAL A 72 -3.38 8.88 8.98
N PHE A 73 -3.04 8.16 7.92
CA PHE A 73 -1.88 7.26 7.90
C PHE A 73 -1.07 7.50 6.62
N SER A 74 0.24 7.25 6.70
CA SER A 74 1.12 7.29 5.53
C SER A 74 1.10 5.96 4.79
N ARG A 75 0.87 6.01 3.47
CA ARG A 75 0.78 4.80 2.65
C ARG A 75 2.12 4.06 2.57
N SER A 76 3.24 4.78 2.55
CA SER A 76 4.59 4.19 2.58
C SER A 76 4.85 3.44 3.88
N GLN A 77 4.60 4.05 5.02
CA GLN A 77 4.78 3.42 6.34
C GLN A 77 3.90 2.18 6.50
N ALA A 78 2.63 2.25 6.05
CA ALA A 78 1.75 1.10 6.06
C ALA A 78 2.31 -0.04 5.18
N ARG A 79 2.81 0.28 3.98
CA ARG A 79 3.44 -0.70 3.09
C ARG A 79 4.69 -1.32 3.71
N GLU A 80 5.54 -0.54 4.36
CA GLU A 80 6.75 -1.03 5.03
C GLU A 80 6.42 -2.01 6.16
N LEU A 81 5.48 -1.65 7.02
CA LEU A 81 5.06 -2.47 8.15
C LEU A 81 4.44 -3.80 7.67
N LEU A 82 3.58 -3.71 6.66
CA LEU A 82 2.97 -4.86 5.99
C LEU A 82 4.02 -5.77 5.32
N THR A 83 5.02 -5.18 4.67
CA THR A 83 6.14 -5.92 4.05
C THR A 83 7.01 -6.60 5.10
N ALA A 84 7.29 -5.92 6.22
CA ALA A 84 8.04 -6.48 7.34
C ALA A 84 7.33 -7.69 7.97
N LEU A 85 6.00 -7.63 8.12
CA LEU A 85 5.19 -8.75 8.60
C LEU A 85 5.22 -9.93 7.62
N LEU A 86 5.07 -9.68 6.33
CA LEU A 86 5.13 -10.73 5.32
C LEU A 86 6.50 -11.40 5.28
N ASN A 87 7.60 -10.64 5.36
CA ASN A 87 8.95 -11.19 5.37
C ASN A 87 9.18 -12.21 6.51
N ARG A 88 8.48 -12.09 7.64
CA ARG A 88 8.56 -13.07 8.75
C ARG A 88 7.88 -14.39 8.43
N ASN A 89 6.92 -14.39 7.49
CA ASN A 89 6.16 -15.57 7.07
C ASN A 89 6.68 -16.17 5.75
N VAL A 90 7.70 -15.59 5.12
CA VAL A 90 8.30 -16.14 3.90
C VAL A 90 9.15 -17.36 4.28
N PRO A 91 8.93 -18.54 3.66
CA PRO A 91 9.77 -19.72 3.89
C PRO A 91 11.23 -19.47 3.50
N GLU A 92 12.17 -20.15 4.15
CA GLU A 92 13.58 -20.09 3.78
C GLU A 92 13.78 -20.48 2.31
N GLY A 93 14.62 -19.72 1.59
CA GLY A 93 14.89 -19.93 0.16
C GLY A 93 13.99 -19.14 -0.79
N PHE A 94 13.10 -18.30 -0.28
CA PHE A 94 12.24 -17.43 -1.08
C PHE A 94 12.38 -15.94 -0.68
N GLU A 95 12.01 -15.04 -1.58
CA GLU A 95 11.99 -13.59 -1.37
C GLU A 95 10.71 -12.97 -1.96
N LEU A 96 10.25 -11.85 -1.39
CA LEU A 96 9.09 -11.13 -1.90
C LEU A 96 9.47 -10.37 -3.19
N SER A 97 8.68 -10.57 -4.25
CA SER A 97 8.81 -9.77 -5.46
C SER A 97 8.17 -8.40 -5.24
N LEU A 98 9.01 -7.39 -4.97
CA LEU A 98 8.57 -6.00 -4.75
C LEU A 98 7.81 -5.41 -5.96
N ASP A 99 8.19 -5.83 -7.17
CA ASP A 99 7.64 -5.34 -8.44
C ASP A 99 6.21 -5.82 -8.70
N LYS A 100 5.84 -7.00 -8.18
CA LYS A 100 4.50 -7.60 -8.33
C LYS A 100 3.69 -7.62 -7.03
N THR A 101 4.10 -6.86 -6.03
CA THR A 101 3.36 -6.76 -4.76
C THR A 101 2.25 -5.72 -4.88
N SER A 102 1.00 -6.18 -4.76
CA SER A 102 -0.17 -5.31 -4.66
C SER A 102 -0.64 -5.24 -3.21
N VAL A 103 -0.67 -4.03 -2.66
CA VAL A 103 -1.11 -3.77 -1.28
C VAL A 103 -2.49 -3.13 -1.34
N ARG A 104 -3.51 -3.83 -0.84
CA ARG A 104 -4.84 -3.26 -0.65
C ARG A 104 -5.12 -3.15 0.85
N ILE A 105 -5.22 -1.93 1.35
CA ILE A 105 -5.54 -1.70 2.76
C ILE A 105 -7.05 -1.50 2.86
N GLU A 106 -7.73 -2.39 3.57
CA GLU A 106 -9.15 -2.26 3.89
C GLU A 106 -9.28 -1.92 5.38
N PHE A 107 -10.28 -1.12 5.72
CA PHE A 107 -10.50 -0.65 7.09
C PHE A 107 -11.73 -1.36 7.65
N LEU A 108 -11.63 -1.83 8.89
CA LEU A 108 -12.72 -2.60 9.51
C LEU A 108 -13.50 -1.78 10.54
N LYS A 109 -12.81 -1.09 11.47
CA LYS A 109 -13.50 -0.37 12.55
C LYS A 109 -12.61 0.53 13.41
N VAL A 110 -13.21 1.60 13.94
CA VAL A 110 -12.68 2.39 15.07
C VAL A 110 -13.52 2.07 16.31
N GLU A 111 -13.02 1.24 17.22
CA GLU A 111 -13.79 0.83 18.41
C GLU A 111 -13.61 1.77 19.62
N GLU A 112 -12.47 2.46 19.75
CA GLU A 112 -12.16 3.28 20.93
C GLU A 112 -11.45 4.60 20.54
N PRO A 113 -11.46 5.64 21.40
CA PRO A 113 -10.73 6.88 21.13
C PRO A 113 -9.22 6.67 20.89
N ASP A 114 -8.65 5.60 21.43
CA ASP A 114 -7.21 5.32 21.38
C ASP A 114 -6.82 4.01 20.67
N LYS A 115 -7.79 3.20 20.19
CA LYS A 115 -7.50 1.95 19.47
C LYS A 115 -8.19 1.89 18.12
N LEU A 116 -7.37 1.72 17.09
CA LEU A 116 -7.77 1.62 15.68
C LEU A 116 -7.50 0.20 15.17
N PHE A 117 -8.53 -0.48 14.66
CA PHE A 117 -8.36 -1.79 14.03
C PHE A 117 -8.27 -1.65 12.51
N LEU A 118 -7.06 -1.89 12.00
CA LEU A 118 -6.74 -1.87 10.58
C LEU A 118 -6.65 -3.30 10.05
N SER A 119 -7.30 -3.59 8.92
CA SER A 119 -7.19 -4.90 8.26
C SER A 119 -6.78 -4.77 6.81
N GLY A 120 -5.47 -4.65 6.58
CA GLY A 120 -4.94 -4.66 5.23
C GLY A 120 -4.85 -6.07 4.64
N THR A 121 -5.34 -6.24 3.40
CA THR A 121 -5.10 -7.43 2.60
C THR A 121 -3.92 -7.18 1.66
N ILE A 122 -2.77 -7.79 1.94
CA ILE A 122 -1.63 -7.74 1.04
C ILE A 122 -1.64 -8.96 0.14
N LYS A 123 -1.54 -8.74 -1.18
CA LYS A 123 -1.25 -9.80 -2.15
C LYS A 123 0.18 -9.59 -2.67
N ALA A 124 1.11 -10.37 -2.15
CA ALA A 124 2.49 -10.37 -2.58
C ALA A 124 2.84 -11.70 -3.25
N MET A 125 3.55 -11.64 -4.36
CA MET A 125 4.09 -12.82 -5.03
C MET A 125 5.47 -13.13 -4.45
N VAL A 126 5.65 -14.37 -4.04
CA VAL A 126 6.91 -14.88 -3.51
C VAL A 126 7.67 -15.56 -4.65
N VAL A 127 8.94 -15.23 -4.83
CA VAL A 127 9.82 -15.82 -5.84
C VAL A 127 10.99 -16.54 -5.17
N PRO A 128 11.56 -17.60 -5.77
CA PRO A 128 12.73 -18.26 -5.21
C PRO A 128 13.89 -17.26 -5.10
N LYS A 129 14.57 -17.26 -3.96
CA LYS A 129 15.71 -16.39 -3.70
C LYS A 129 16.93 -16.93 -4.45
N PHE A 130 17.29 -16.29 -5.55
CA PHE A 130 18.46 -16.67 -6.33
C PHE A 130 19.64 -15.74 -6.04
N ASN A 131 20.72 -16.30 -5.50
CA ASN A 131 21.99 -15.57 -5.42
C ASN A 131 22.63 -15.50 -6.82
N ARG A 132 22.39 -14.39 -7.53
CA ARG A 132 22.95 -14.12 -8.86
C ARG A 132 24.47 -14.30 -8.90
N GLN A 133 25.18 -13.96 -7.82
CA GLN A 133 26.63 -14.08 -7.77
C GLN A 133 27.08 -15.54 -7.70
N GLU A 134 26.38 -16.38 -6.92
CA GLU A 134 26.67 -17.82 -6.84
C GLU A 134 26.36 -18.53 -8.16
N ILE A 135 25.22 -18.20 -8.79
CA ILE A 135 24.87 -18.75 -10.11
C ILE A 135 25.89 -18.29 -11.15
N ALA A 136 26.27 -17.01 -11.17
CA ALA A 136 27.30 -16.53 -12.07
C ALA A 136 28.63 -17.26 -11.85
N ASN A 137 28.98 -17.55 -10.59
CA ASN A 137 30.22 -18.25 -10.24
C ASN A 137 30.22 -19.73 -10.67
N SER A 138 29.08 -20.42 -10.59
CA SER A 138 28.95 -21.82 -11.03
C SER A 138 28.93 -21.98 -12.55
N LEU A 139 28.55 -20.92 -13.28
CA LEU A 139 28.49 -20.92 -14.75
C LEU A 139 29.82 -20.53 -15.43
N ARG A 140 30.82 -20.04 -14.68
CA ARG A 140 32.10 -19.56 -15.26
C ARG A 140 32.84 -20.68 -15.99
N GLY A 141 33.28 -20.39 -17.22
CA GLY A 141 34.08 -21.33 -18.01
C GLY A 141 33.36 -22.62 -18.42
N LEU A 142 32.05 -22.73 -18.16
CA LEU A 142 31.26 -23.85 -18.65
C LEU A 142 30.92 -23.69 -20.13
N LYS A 143 30.81 -24.83 -20.82
CA LYS A 143 30.16 -24.86 -22.14
C LYS A 143 28.66 -24.61 -21.98
N PRO A 144 27.98 -24.02 -22.97
CA PRO A 144 26.54 -23.78 -22.93
C PRO A 144 25.74 -25.02 -22.51
N SER A 145 26.04 -26.19 -23.08
CA SER A 145 25.35 -27.45 -22.74
C SER A 145 25.47 -27.84 -21.26
N ARG A 146 26.62 -27.60 -20.61
CA ARG A 146 26.79 -27.85 -19.18
C ARG A 146 26.12 -26.79 -18.33
N ALA A 147 26.17 -25.54 -18.74
CA ALA A 147 25.47 -24.45 -18.08
C ALA A 147 23.95 -24.66 -18.08
N GLU A 148 23.40 -25.13 -19.20
CA GLU A 148 21.99 -25.51 -19.29
C GLU A 148 21.61 -26.61 -18.30
N ALA A 149 22.45 -27.64 -18.15
CA ALA A 149 22.21 -28.71 -17.17
C ALA A 149 22.22 -28.18 -15.72
N VAL A 150 23.12 -27.25 -15.40
CA VAL A 150 23.16 -26.57 -14.09
C VAL A 150 21.90 -25.74 -13.86
N LEU A 151 21.48 -24.94 -14.85
CA LEU A 151 20.28 -24.10 -14.76
C LEU A 151 19.01 -24.93 -14.65
N ARG A 152 18.92 -26.08 -15.34
CA ARG A 152 17.79 -27.01 -15.24
C ARG A 152 17.69 -27.68 -13.88
N GLY A 153 18.82 -27.84 -13.18
CA GLY A 153 18.86 -28.39 -11.83
C GLY A 153 18.40 -27.42 -10.73
N LEU A 154 18.29 -26.12 -11.05
CA LEU A 154 17.81 -25.11 -10.10
C LEU A 154 16.30 -25.22 -9.93
N LYS A 155 15.86 -25.48 -8.69
CA LYS A 155 14.44 -25.52 -8.33
C LYS A 155 13.83 -24.13 -8.53
N GLY A 156 12.68 -24.06 -9.20
CA GLY A 156 11.92 -22.83 -9.41
C GLY A 156 12.24 -22.06 -10.70
N ILE A 157 12.94 -22.68 -11.66
CA ILE A 157 13.17 -22.12 -13.01
C ILE A 157 12.34 -22.90 -14.04
N ASN A 158 11.39 -22.23 -14.70
CA ASN A 158 10.56 -22.84 -15.75
C ASN A 158 11.22 -22.78 -17.15
N GLY A 159 12.18 -21.89 -17.35
CA GLY A 159 12.88 -21.73 -18.62
C GLY A 159 14.13 -20.87 -18.50
N TYR A 160 15.05 -21.05 -19.43
CA TYR A 160 16.30 -20.31 -19.49
C TYR A 160 16.60 -19.89 -20.93
N GLN A 161 17.25 -18.75 -21.10
CA GLN A 161 17.75 -18.29 -22.39
C GLN A 161 19.20 -17.82 -22.19
N ILE A 162 20.14 -18.46 -22.90
CA ILE A 162 21.55 -18.08 -22.85
C ILE A 162 21.87 -17.32 -24.13
N SER A 163 22.30 -16.07 -23.99
CA SER A 163 22.80 -15.25 -25.10
C SER A 163 24.30 -15.01 -24.90
N LEU A 164 25.10 -15.45 -25.88
CA LEU A 164 26.55 -15.32 -25.84
C LEU A 164 27.01 -14.34 -26.93
N TRP A 165 27.94 -13.48 -26.55
CA TRP A 165 28.66 -12.60 -27.46
C TRP A 165 30.16 -12.71 -27.20
N PRO A 166 31.01 -12.92 -28.23
CA PRO A 166 30.72 -13.03 -29.66
C PRO A 166 30.05 -14.34 -30.07
N ARG A 167 29.37 -14.35 -31.22
CA ARG A 167 28.69 -15.55 -31.77
C ARG A 167 29.70 -16.50 -32.42
N LEU A 168 30.37 -17.30 -31.60
CA LEU A 168 31.30 -18.34 -32.07
C LEU A 168 30.55 -19.60 -32.55
N PRO A 169 31.17 -20.46 -33.38
CA PRO A 169 30.64 -21.78 -33.70
C PRO A 169 30.35 -22.59 -32.42
N TYR A 170 29.25 -23.35 -32.39
CA TYR A 170 28.72 -24.01 -31.19
C TYR A 170 29.76 -24.82 -30.39
N PHE A 171 30.71 -25.46 -31.07
CA PHE A 171 31.78 -26.25 -30.45
C PHE A 171 32.86 -25.42 -29.72
N LEU A 172 33.00 -24.13 -30.04
CA LEU A 172 33.93 -23.17 -29.41
C LEU A 172 33.24 -22.21 -28.43
N GLN A 173 31.92 -22.29 -28.30
CA GLN A 173 31.20 -21.44 -27.35
C GLN A 173 31.52 -21.86 -25.91
N ILE A 174 32.05 -20.93 -25.14
CA ILE A 174 32.38 -21.09 -23.72
C ILE A 174 31.94 -19.83 -22.98
N LEU A 175 31.33 -19.99 -21.80
CA LEU A 175 30.96 -18.89 -20.94
C LEU A 175 32.21 -18.16 -20.41
N PRO A 176 32.18 -16.83 -20.25
CA PRO A 176 33.31 -16.09 -19.71
C PRO A 176 33.81 -16.64 -18.37
N HIS A 177 35.13 -16.73 -18.21
CA HIS A 177 35.75 -17.14 -16.94
C HIS A 177 35.58 -16.10 -15.82
N ARG A 178 35.18 -14.87 -16.16
CA ARG A 178 34.94 -13.79 -15.19
C ARG A 178 33.43 -13.69 -14.95
N SER A 179 32.99 -13.90 -13.70
CA SER A 179 31.57 -13.78 -13.33
C SER A 179 31.03 -12.37 -13.52
N SER A 180 31.89 -11.34 -13.44
CA SER A 180 31.52 -9.95 -13.76
C SER A 180 31.11 -9.73 -15.23
N ARG A 181 31.37 -10.68 -16.12
CA ARG A 181 30.92 -10.66 -17.53
C ARG A 181 29.65 -11.50 -17.77
N ILE A 182 29.03 -12.02 -16.71
CA ILE A 182 27.79 -12.79 -16.77
C ILE A 182 26.70 -11.95 -16.12
N LYS A 183 25.78 -11.44 -16.94
CA LYS A 183 24.59 -10.74 -16.46
C LYS A 183 23.43 -11.73 -16.35
N ILE A 184 22.79 -11.79 -15.20
CA ILE A 184 21.63 -12.64 -14.94
C ILE A 184 20.43 -11.75 -14.69
N ASP A 185 19.48 -11.81 -15.62
CA ASP A 185 18.19 -11.12 -15.51
C ASP A 185 17.11 -12.18 -15.24
N LEU A 186 16.34 -11.99 -14.17
CA LEU A 186 15.23 -12.87 -13.80
C LEU A 186 13.94 -12.32 -14.41
N ILE A 187 13.25 -13.14 -15.20
CA ILE A 187 11.98 -12.78 -15.83
C ILE A 187 10.89 -13.64 -15.19
N VAL A 188 10.02 -13.00 -14.42
CA VAL A 188 8.88 -13.67 -13.77
C VAL A 188 7.67 -13.61 -14.68
N ARG A 189 7.33 -14.74 -15.31
CA ARG A 189 6.07 -14.90 -16.06
C ARG A 189 5.00 -15.44 -15.11
N GLU A 190 3.83 -14.82 -15.17
CA GLU A 190 2.64 -15.31 -14.49
C GLU A 190 2.14 -16.49 -15.33
N ASN A 191 1.96 -17.65 -14.69
CA ASN A 191 1.29 -18.76 -15.35
C ASN A 191 -0.21 -18.45 -15.28
N GLU A 192 -0.85 -18.26 -16.44
CA GLU A 192 -2.32 -18.25 -16.58
C GLU A 192 -2.92 -19.60 -16.16
#